data_AF-A0A423PG52-F1
#
_entry.id   AF-A0A423PG52-F1
#
_cell.length_a   1.000
_cell.length_b   1.000
_cell.length_c   1.000
_cell.angle_alpha   90.00
_cell.angle_beta   90.00
_cell.angle_gamma   90.00
#
_symmetry.space_group_name_H-M   'P 1'
#
loop_
_entity.id
_entity.type
_entity.pdbx_description
1 polymer ?
#
loop_
_entity_poly.entity_id
_entity_poly.type
_entity_poly.pdbx_seq_one_letter_code
_entity_poly.pdbx_strand_id
1 'polypeptide(L)' 'MRWSWMMAMQASPKATLDCVDAFGRTDLRPDMDAFNVPTLVVHGTGDATVPIDATGRAAAKAIGSNAELKRSTTARRTG' A
#
# COMPACT_ATOMS: atom_id res chain seq x y z
N MET A 1 -15.74 2.77 -14.14
CA MET A 1 -15.50 1.30 -14.10
C MET A 1 -15.18 0.68 -15.46
N ARG A 2 -15.82 1.10 -16.58
CA ARG A 2 -15.56 0.51 -17.92
C ARG A 2 -14.10 0.60 -18.38
N TRP A 3 -13.44 1.74 -18.16
CA TRP A 3 -12.04 1.94 -18.53
C TRP A 3 -11.10 0.99 -17.78
N SER A 4 -11.25 0.86 -16.45
CA SER A 4 -10.43 -0.04 -15.63
C SER A 4 -10.58 -1.51 -16.03
N TRP A 5 -11.79 -1.92 -16.39
CA TRP A 5 -12.05 -3.27 -16.91
C TRP A 5 -11.32 -3.54 -18.23
N MET A 6 -11.40 -2.61 -19.20
CA MET A 6 -10.70 -2.76 -20.48
C MET A 6 -9.18 -2.78 -20.34
N MET A 7 -8.64 -2.06 -19.35
CA MET A 7 -7.21 -2.13 -19.02
C MET A 7 -6.84 -3.49 -18.41
N ALA A 8 -7.62 -3.98 -17.45
CA ALA A 8 -7.37 -5.28 -16.83
C ALA A 8 -7.42 -6.44 -17.84
N MET A 9 -8.34 -6.41 -18.81
CA MET A 9 -8.47 -7.44 -19.84
C MET A 9 -7.29 -7.49 -20.84
N GLN A 10 -6.44 -6.46 -20.89
CA GLN A 10 -5.22 -6.48 -21.68
C GLN A 10 -4.00 -7.01 -20.91
N ALA A 11 -4.12 -7.22 -19.59
CA ALA A 11 -3.03 -7.72 -18.77
C ALA A 11 -2.79 -9.22 -19.00
N SER A 12 -1.54 -9.67 -18.79
CA SER A 12 -1.19 -11.09 -18.82
C SER A 12 -1.88 -11.83 -17.68
N PRO A 13 -2.70 -12.87 -17.95
CA PRO A 13 -3.41 -13.61 -16.90
C PRO A 13 -2.45 -14.25 -15.89
N LYS A 14 -1.32 -14.80 -16.37
CA LYS A 14 -0.30 -15.40 -15.52
C LYS A 14 0.35 -14.36 -14.61
N ALA A 15 0.76 -13.23 -15.17
CA ALA A 15 1.41 -12.18 -14.38
C ALA A 15 0.44 -11.59 -13.35
N THR A 16 -0.85 -11.46 -13.68
CA THR A 16 -1.87 -11.03 -12.73
C THR A 16 -2.01 -11.99 -11.56
N LEU A 17 -1.97 -13.31 -11.80
CA LEU A 17 -2.01 -14.31 -10.72
C LEU A 17 -0.72 -14.30 -9.89
N ASP A 18 0.45 -14.32 -10.54
CA ASP A 18 1.75 -14.32 -9.86
C ASP A 18 1.92 -13.05 -9.00
N CYS A 19 1.37 -11.92 -9.44
CA CYS A 19 1.36 -10.67 -8.67
C CYS A 19 0.61 -10.81 -7.34
N VAL A 20 -0.52 -11.54 -7.32
CA VAL A 20 -1.28 -11.80 -6.08
C VAL A 20 -0.44 -12.51 -5.04
N ASP A 21 0.28 -13.55 -5.46
CA ASP A 21 1.19 -14.24 -4.57
C ASP A 21 2.38 -13.36 -4.17
N ALA A 22 2.95 -12.60 -5.11
CA ALA A 22 4.09 -11.73 -4.83
C ALA A 22 3.76 -10.65 -3.79
N PHE A 23 2.67 -9.88 -3.96
CA PHE A 23 2.32 -8.85 -2.98
C PHE A 23 1.78 -9.43 -1.67
N GLY A 24 1.13 -10.59 -1.73
CA GLY A 24 0.47 -11.19 -0.56
C GLY A 24 1.39 -11.99 0.34
N ARG A 25 2.49 -12.56 -0.20
CA ARG A 25 3.35 -13.50 0.53
C ARG A 25 4.77 -13.01 0.79
N THR A 26 5.21 -11.92 0.14
CA THR A 26 6.55 -11.38 0.37
C THR A 26 6.64 -10.76 1.76
N ASP A 27 7.60 -11.22 2.56
CA ASP A 27 7.86 -10.66 3.89
C ASP A 27 8.85 -9.49 3.78
N LEU A 28 8.32 -8.27 3.85
CA LEU A 28 9.11 -7.03 3.79
C LEU A 28 9.56 -6.51 5.17
N ARG A 29 9.27 -7.23 6.26
CA ARG A 29 9.66 -6.80 7.62
C ARG A 29 11.17 -6.62 7.77
N PRO A 30 12.04 -7.50 7.25
CA PRO A 30 13.50 -7.33 7.37
C PRO A 30 14.03 -6.09 6.63
N ASP A 31 13.30 -5.61 5.62
CA ASP A 31 13.73 -4.48 4.79
C ASP A 31 13.45 -3.13 5.44
N MET A 32 12.62 -3.09 6.50
CA MET A 32 12.20 -1.84 7.15
C MET A 32 13.37 -1.11 7.81
N ASP A 33 14.40 -1.83 8.25
CA ASP A 33 15.60 -1.25 8.88
C ASP A 33 16.50 -0.53 7.86
N ALA A 34 16.33 -0.80 6.56
CA ALA A 34 17.09 -0.14 5.51
C ALA A 34 16.64 1.31 5.27
N PHE A 35 15.48 1.72 5.81
CA PHE A 35 14.93 3.07 5.65
C PHE A 35 15.63 4.06 6.60
N ASN A 36 16.81 4.53 6.16
CA ASN A 36 17.64 5.50 6.88
C ASN A 36 17.41 6.97 6.44
N VAL A 37 16.37 7.22 5.63
CA VAL A 37 16.00 8.56 5.14
C VAL A 37 14.58 8.92 5.59
N PRO A 38 14.24 10.22 5.66
CA PRO A 38 12.87 10.66 5.93
C PRO A 38 11.86 9.98 4.98
N THR A 39 10.89 9.28 5.55
CA THR A 39 9.96 8.42 4.82
C THR A 39 8.52 8.84 5.13
N LEU A 40 7.72 9.08 4.09
CA LEU A 40 6.30 9.38 4.23
C LEU A 40 5.46 8.14 3.89
N VAL A 41 4.71 7.65 4.86
CA VAL A 41 3.70 6.59 4.66
C VAL A 41 2.34 7.25 4.48
N VAL A 42 1.69 7.06 3.33
CA VAL A 42 0.34 7.59 3.06
C VAL A 42 -0.64 6.42 2.96
N HIS A 43 -1.68 6.40 3.80
CA HIS A 43 -2.63 5.29 3.81
C HIS A 43 -4.07 5.75 4.08
N GLY A 44 -5.02 5.19 3.33
CA GLY A 44 -6.46 5.44 3.51
C GLY A 44 -7.02 4.69 4.72
N THR A 45 -7.69 5.39 5.63
CA THR A 45 -8.27 4.75 6.83
C THR A 45 -9.40 3.76 6.54
N GLY A 46 -10.05 3.90 5.38
CA GLY A 46 -11.11 3.02 4.90
C GLY A 46 -10.68 2.07 3.78
N ASP A 47 -9.38 1.78 3.64
CA ASP A 47 -8.92 0.82 2.63
C ASP A 47 -9.34 -0.62 3.01
N ALA A 48 -10.28 -1.16 2.25
CA ALA A 48 -10.79 -2.51 2.44
C ALA A 48 -9.94 -3.60 1.76
N THR A 49 -9.08 -3.23 0.80
CA THR A 49 -8.21 -4.18 0.09
C THR A 49 -6.94 -4.42 0.89
N VAL A 50 -6.35 -3.36 1.42
CA VAL A 50 -5.12 -3.39 2.20
C VAL A 50 -5.36 -2.67 3.53
N PRO A 51 -5.80 -3.39 4.58
CA PRO A 51 -6.17 -2.79 5.86
C PRO A 51 -5.03 -2.00 6.49
N ILE A 52 -5.30 -0.74 6.86
CA ILE A 52 -4.29 0.23 7.34
C ILE A 52 -3.54 -0.24 8.59
N ASP A 53 -4.19 -0.98 9.49
CA ASP A 53 -3.58 -1.40 10.75
C ASP A 53 -2.52 -2.48 10.54
N ALA A 54 -2.78 -3.42 9.62
CA ALA A 54 -1.84 -4.47 9.26
C ALA A 54 -0.71 -3.98 8.34
N THR A 55 -0.85 -2.78 7.75
CA THR A 55 0.06 -2.29 6.71
C THR A 55 0.60 -0.91 7.04
N GLY A 56 -0.05 0.19 6.63
CA GLY A 56 0.48 1.56 6.78
C GLY A 56 0.90 1.92 8.20
N ARG A 57 0.15 1.50 9.24
CA ARG A 57 0.57 1.71 10.64
C ARG A 57 1.73 0.82 11.05
N ALA A 58 1.71 -0.45 10.63
CA ALA A 58 2.77 -1.40 10.94
C ALA A 58 4.11 -0.96 10.30
N ALA A 59 4.09 -0.52 9.04
CA ALA A 59 5.25 -0.02 8.32
C ALA A 59 5.83 1.25 8.97
N ALA A 60 5.00 2.26 9.24
CA ALA A 60 5.47 3.48 9.91
C ALA A 60 6.06 3.20 11.30
N LYS A 61 5.49 2.24 12.04
CA LYS A 61 6.03 1.80 13.32
C LYS A 61 7.37 1.07 13.17
N ALA A 62 7.51 0.22 12.15
CA ALA A 62 8.74 -0.54 11.91
C ALA A 62 9.91 0.36 11.47
N ILE A 63 9.66 1.35 10.61
CA ILE A 63 10.66 2.34 10.17
C ILE A 63 11.06 3.29 11.31
N GLY A 64 10.22 3.44 12.32
CA GLY A 64 10.54 4.17 13.54
C GLY A 64 10.57 5.69 13.33
N SER A 65 11.58 6.37 13.90
CA SER A 65 11.66 7.84 13.93
C SER A 65 11.79 8.49 12.55
N ASN A 66 12.19 7.73 11.53
CA ASN A 66 12.34 8.22 10.17
C ASN A 66 11.01 8.30 9.41
N ALA A 67 9.91 7.76 9.95
CA ALA A 67 8.63 7.71 9.27
C ALA A 67 7.59 8.71 9.78
N GLU A 68 6.88 9.32 8.85
CA GLU A 68 5.63 10.06 9.10
C GLU A 68 4.46 9.30 8.47
N LEU A 69 3.38 9.03 9.22
CA LEU A 69 2.16 8.43 8.68
C LEU A 69 1.07 9.48 8.45
N LYS A 70 0.76 9.74 7.18
CA LYS A 70 -0.36 10.58 6.74
C LYS A 70 -1.59 9.74 6.40
N ARG A 71 -2.65 9.95 7.17
CA ARG A 71 -3.92 9.23 7.02
C ARG A 71 -4.89 10.02 6.15
N SER A 72 -5.45 9.37 5.14
CA SER A 72 -6.58 9.93 4.41
C SER A 72 -7.88 9.33 4.93
N THR A 73 -8.70 10.14 5.58
CA THR A 73 -10.13 9.90 5.79
C THR A 73 -10.82 10.56 4.62
N THR A 74 -11.41 9.81 3.70
CA THR A 74 -12.07 10.37 2.52
C THR A 74 -13.11 11.43 2.92
N ALA A 75 -12.73 12.71 2.94
CA ALA A 75 -13.57 13.91 3.04
C ALA A 75 -12.70 15.18 2.88
N ARG A 76 -12.12 15.39 1.70
CA ARG A 76 -11.84 16.76 1.24
C ARG A 76 -11.99 16.83 -0.28
N ARG A 77 -13.25 16.87 -0.75
CA ARG A 77 -13.57 17.63 -1.96
C ARG A 77 -13.40 19.10 -1.55
N THR A 78 -12.24 19.68 -1.84
CA THR A 78 -12.14 21.13 -1.90
C THR A 78 -12.97 21.57 -3.11
N GLY A 79 -14.09 22.23 -2.84
CA GLY A 79 -14.76 23.09 -3.81
C GLY A 79 -14.04 24.43 -3.94
#